data_AF-A0A9W8YWP0-F1
#
_entry.id   AF-A0A9W8YWP0-F1
#
_cell.length_a   1.000
_cell.length_b   1.000
_cell.length_c   1.000
_cell.angle_alpha   90.00
_cell.angle_beta   90.00
_cell.angle_gamma   90.00
#
_symmetry.space_group_name_H-M   'P 1'
#
loop_
_entity.id
_entity.type
_entity.pdbx_description
1 polymer ?
#
loop_
_entity_poly.entity_id
_entity_poly.type
_entity_poly.pdbx_seq_one_letter_code
_entity_poly.pdbx_strand_id
1 'polypeptide(L)'
;MPAKSRFTRLDAFTKTVEDARIRTSSGGIITIVSLIVVLYLAWGEWADYRRTVIHPELIVDKGRGERMEIHLNITFPKIPCELLTLDVMDVSGEQQHGVQHGVSKVRLQPASEGGGVIDVKALSLHDEDESAKHLDPSYCGECYSAEPPSNAIKPGCCNTCDEVREAYAQKSWAFGRGEGVEQCIREHYAERLDEQRHEGCRIEGSLRVNKVVGNFHVAPGRSFSNGNMHVHDLNNYWNTPVQGGHSFTHIVHHLRFGPQLPEEIGKKLSTKSLPWSSSHMNPLDGVKQETDDPNYNFMYFVKIVPTSYLPLGWEKKYRDMVADHNAALGTFGQGEDGSIETHQYSVTSHKRSLSGGDDSAEGHAERLHSKGGIPGVFFSYDISPMKVINREEPAKSFAGFLTGLCAVLGGTLTVAAAVDRFTFEGATRLRKMRSKDL
;
A
#
# COMPACT_ATOMS: atom_id res chain seq x y z
N MET A 1 20.21 -4.91 -76.22
CA MET A 1 19.56 -3.99 -75.24
C MET A 1 18.75 -4.84 -74.29
N PRO A 2 18.95 -4.74 -72.96
CA PRO A 2 18.16 -5.54 -72.02
C PRO A 2 16.68 -5.11 -72.10
N ALA A 3 15.78 -6.10 -72.02
CA ALA A 3 14.34 -5.85 -72.10
C ALA A 3 13.92 -4.89 -70.98
N LYS A 4 13.42 -3.72 -71.37
CA LYS A 4 12.89 -2.72 -70.41
C LYS A 4 11.63 -3.28 -69.76
N SER A 5 11.77 -3.75 -68.54
CA SER A 5 10.67 -4.17 -67.67
C SER A 5 9.64 -3.05 -67.54
N ARG A 6 8.33 -3.35 -67.56
CA ARG A 6 7.25 -2.35 -67.39
C ARG A 6 7.38 -1.55 -66.09
N PHE A 7 8.08 -2.10 -65.10
CA PHE A 7 8.41 -1.41 -63.85
C PHE A 7 9.40 -0.24 -64.03
N THR A 8 10.17 -0.19 -65.12
CA THR A 8 11.06 0.97 -65.42
C THR A 8 10.29 2.25 -65.72
N ARG A 9 8.98 2.17 -66.02
CA ARG A 9 8.11 3.35 -66.18
C ARG A 9 7.63 3.93 -64.84
N LEU A 10 7.78 3.19 -63.75
CA LEU A 10 7.43 3.63 -62.39
C LEU A 10 8.66 4.12 -61.61
N ASP A 11 9.84 4.18 -62.26
CA ASP A 11 11.06 4.68 -61.66
C ASP A 11 11.04 6.22 -61.61
N ALA A 12 10.69 6.76 -60.43
CA ALA A 12 10.67 8.20 -60.18
C ALA A 12 12.07 8.82 -60.03
N PHE A 13 13.13 8.00 -59.96
CA PHE A 13 14.50 8.44 -59.67
C PHE A 13 15.40 8.25 -60.90
N THR A 14 15.33 9.18 -61.84
CA THR A 14 16.21 9.17 -63.02
C THR A 14 17.67 9.28 -62.60
N LYS A 15 18.49 8.29 -62.97
CA LYS A 15 19.93 8.27 -62.64
C LYS A 15 20.65 9.32 -63.47
N THR A 16 21.30 10.28 -62.82
CA THR A 16 22.15 11.28 -63.48
C THR A 16 23.43 10.63 -64.02
N VAL A 17 23.87 11.02 -65.21
CA VAL A 17 25.15 10.60 -65.81
C VAL A 17 26.33 10.98 -64.91
N GLU A 18 27.31 10.08 -64.76
CA GLU A 18 28.44 10.27 -63.84
C GLU A 18 29.31 11.50 -64.17
N ASP A 19 29.38 11.89 -65.45
CA ASP A 19 30.14 13.06 -65.91
C ASP A 19 29.56 14.41 -65.43
N ALA A 20 28.29 14.44 -65.02
CA ALA A 20 27.67 15.65 -64.47
C ALA A 20 27.90 15.81 -62.95
N ARG A 21 28.59 14.85 -62.30
CA ARG A 21 28.74 14.78 -60.84
C ARG A 21 30.12 15.27 -60.40
N ILE A 22 30.18 16.51 -59.91
CA ILE A 22 31.42 17.11 -59.41
C ILE A 22 31.66 16.63 -57.97
N ARG A 23 32.79 15.94 -57.71
CA ARG A 23 33.21 15.53 -56.36
C ARG A 23 34.11 16.60 -55.76
N THR A 24 33.79 17.09 -54.57
CA THR A 24 34.56 18.10 -53.84
C THR A 24 35.11 17.52 -52.53
N SER A 25 36.29 17.99 -52.09
CA SER A 25 36.87 17.59 -50.79
C SER A 25 36.02 18.07 -49.61
N SER A 26 35.42 19.26 -49.72
CA SER A 26 34.45 19.79 -48.73
C SER A 26 33.19 18.92 -48.63
N GLY A 27 32.64 18.48 -49.77
CA GLY A 27 31.49 17.57 -49.80
C GLY A 27 31.79 16.22 -49.16
N GLY A 28 33.02 15.72 -49.31
CA GLY A 28 33.49 14.51 -48.61
C GLY A 28 33.47 14.66 -47.08
N ILE A 29 33.97 15.77 -46.55
CA ILE A 29 33.95 16.08 -45.11
C ILE A 29 32.51 16.19 -44.61
N ILE A 30 31.65 16.94 -45.32
CA ILE A 30 30.23 17.10 -44.96
C ILE A 30 29.53 15.75 -44.94
N THR A 31 29.83 14.85 -45.89
CA THR A 31 29.23 13.51 -45.94
C THR A 31 29.64 12.66 -44.74
N ILE A 32 30.92 12.70 -44.33
CA ILE A 32 31.41 11.98 -43.15
C ILE A 32 30.72 12.50 -41.87
N VAL A 33 30.66 13.82 -41.69
CA VAL A 33 29.98 14.44 -40.53
C VAL A 33 28.49 14.08 -40.53
N SER A 34 27.83 14.15 -41.68
CA SER A 34 26.41 13.81 -41.82
C SER A 34 26.16 12.34 -41.47
N LEU A 35 27.04 11.43 -41.87
CA LEU A 35 26.94 10.01 -41.52
C LEU A 35 27.07 9.78 -40.01
N ILE A 36 28.00 10.47 -39.34
CA ILE A 36 28.14 10.41 -37.87
C ILE A 36 26.86 10.92 -37.18
N VAL A 37 26.32 12.04 -37.65
CA VAL A 37 25.06 12.60 -37.11
C VAL A 37 23.88 11.66 -37.33
N VAL A 38 23.76 11.05 -38.52
CA VAL A 38 22.74 10.04 -38.81
C VAL A 38 22.86 8.86 -37.85
N LEU A 39 24.07 8.32 -37.63
CA LEU A 39 24.27 7.20 -36.71
C LEU A 39 23.88 7.57 -35.27
N TYR A 40 24.26 8.77 -34.81
CA TYR A 40 23.91 9.25 -33.48
C TYR A 40 22.40 9.42 -33.31
N LEU A 41 21.71 10.06 -34.26
CA LEU A 41 20.26 10.26 -34.20
C LEU A 41 19.48 8.96 -34.38
N ALA A 42 19.94 8.05 -35.26
CA ALA A 42 19.34 6.73 -35.42
C ALA A 42 19.51 5.88 -34.15
N TRP A 43 20.65 5.98 -33.46
CA TRP A 43 20.83 5.39 -32.14
C TRP A 43 19.87 5.99 -31.11
N GLY A 44 19.66 7.30 -31.14
CA GLY A 44 18.66 7.99 -30.33
C GLY A 44 17.24 7.48 -30.57
N GLU A 45 16.82 7.37 -31.85
CA GLU A 45 15.52 6.79 -32.23
C GLU A 45 15.38 5.32 -31.81
N TRP A 46 16.45 4.54 -31.91
CA TRP A 46 16.47 3.15 -31.43
C TRP A 46 16.35 3.06 -29.90
N ALA A 47 17.06 3.93 -29.17
CA ALA A 47 16.99 4.00 -27.72
C ALA A 47 15.59 4.40 -27.25
N ASP A 48 14.96 5.36 -27.92
CA ASP A 48 13.61 5.82 -27.63
C ASP A 48 12.54 4.77 -28.00
N TYR A 49 12.72 4.06 -29.12
CA TYR A 49 11.86 2.93 -29.49
C TYR A 49 11.90 1.80 -28.45
N ARG A 50 13.07 1.51 -27.87
CA ARG A 50 13.21 0.51 -26.80
C ARG A 50 12.83 1.00 -25.41
N ARG A 51 12.42 2.27 -25.28
CA ARG A 51 11.97 2.82 -24.00
C ARG A 51 10.55 2.37 -23.71
N THR A 52 10.32 1.86 -22.50
CA THR A 52 8.99 1.61 -21.96
C THR A 52 8.56 2.79 -21.10
N VAL A 53 7.28 3.14 -21.20
CA VAL A 53 6.65 4.20 -20.42
C VAL A 53 5.40 3.65 -19.74
N ILE A 54 5.07 4.20 -18.57
CA ILE A 54 3.89 3.81 -17.83
C ILE A 54 2.80 4.84 -18.12
N HIS A 55 1.69 4.39 -18.69
CA HIS A 55 0.51 5.22 -18.93
C HIS A 55 -0.55 4.93 -17.86
N PRO A 56 -0.82 5.89 -16.95
CA PRO A 56 -1.90 5.76 -15.97
C PRO A 56 -3.26 6.02 -16.61
N GLU A 57 -4.18 5.07 -16.49
CA GLU A 57 -5.56 5.18 -16.94
C GLU A 57 -6.50 5.08 -15.74
N LEU A 58 -7.58 5.85 -15.76
CA LEU A 58 -8.60 5.82 -14.71
C LEU A 58 -9.83 5.07 -15.24
N ILE A 59 -10.17 3.96 -14.60
CA ILE A 59 -11.31 3.12 -14.97
C ILE A 59 -12.27 2.95 -13.80
N VAL A 60 -13.49 2.49 -14.10
CA VAL A 60 -14.45 2.08 -13.06
C VAL A 60 -14.05 0.70 -12.54
N ASP A 61 -13.95 0.56 -11.21
CA ASP A 61 -13.72 -0.73 -10.59
C ASP A 61 -14.97 -1.61 -10.71
N LYS A 62 -14.81 -2.81 -11.26
CA LYS A 62 -15.89 -3.79 -11.45
C LYS A 62 -15.75 -4.99 -10.52
N GLY A 63 -14.71 -5.02 -9.68
CA GLY A 63 -14.52 -6.05 -8.67
C GLY A 63 -15.67 -6.05 -7.67
N ARG A 64 -16.38 -7.17 -7.54
CA ARG A 64 -17.45 -7.36 -6.55
C ARG A 64 -17.13 -8.59 -5.71
N GLY A 65 -17.28 -8.47 -4.40
CA GLY A 65 -17.02 -9.59 -3.47
C GLY A 65 -15.54 -9.97 -3.35
N GLU A 66 -14.64 -9.09 -3.79
CA GLU A 66 -13.20 -9.28 -3.59
C GLU A 66 -12.85 -9.07 -2.10
N ARG A 67 -11.79 -9.73 -1.64
CA ARG A 67 -11.17 -9.44 -0.36
C ARG A 67 -9.95 -8.56 -0.56
N MET A 68 -9.42 -8.02 0.53
CA MET A 68 -8.18 -7.25 0.53
C MET A 68 -7.44 -7.50 1.83
N GLU A 69 -6.13 -7.30 1.81
CA GLU A 69 -5.29 -7.45 2.99
C GLU A 69 -4.90 -6.07 3.55
N ILE A 70 -4.98 -5.90 4.86
CA ILE A 70 -4.49 -4.71 5.58
C ILE A 70 -3.23 -5.14 6.29
N HIS A 71 -2.09 -4.53 5.97
CA HIS A 71 -0.85 -4.74 6.72
C HIS A 71 -0.64 -3.56 7.65
N LEU A 72 -0.43 -3.85 8.94
CA LEU A 72 -0.30 -2.84 9.97
C LEU A 72 0.85 -3.17 10.91
N ASN A 73 1.53 -2.13 11.38
CA ASN A 73 2.46 -2.19 12.50
C ASN A 73 2.32 -0.89 13.31
N ILE A 74 1.69 -0.99 14.47
CA ILE A 74 1.33 0.14 15.32
C ILE A 74 1.80 -0.14 16.74
N THR A 75 2.57 0.78 17.31
CA THR A 75 3.06 0.70 18.69
C THR A 75 2.28 1.63 19.62
N PHE A 76 1.86 1.09 20.76
CA PHE A 76 1.17 1.74 21.86
C PHE A 76 2.06 1.69 23.11
N PRO A 77 2.89 2.72 23.36
CA PRO A 77 3.90 2.69 24.43
C PRO A 77 3.35 2.72 25.86
N LYS A 78 2.10 3.12 26.07
CA LYS A 78 1.50 3.35 27.40
C LYS A 78 0.31 2.41 27.70
N ILE A 79 0.16 1.33 26.94
CA ILE A 79 -0.92 0.35 27.12
C ILE A 79 -0.38 -1.09 26.93
N PRO A 80 -0.67 -2.02 27.86
CA PRO A 80 -0.29 -3.42 27.71
C PRO A 80 -1.10 -4.17 26.66
N CYS A 81 -0.48 -5.22 26.10
CA CYS A 81 -1.11 -6.07 25.09
C CYS A 81 -2.34 -6.85 25.59
N GLU A 82 -2.39 -7.18 26.88
CA GLU A 82 -3.54 -7.88 27.49
C GLU A 82 -4.80 -6.99 27.54
N LEU A 83 -4.62 -5.67 27.63
CA LEU A 83 -5.74 -4.72 27.62
C LEU A 83 -6.18 -4.31 26.22
N LEU A 84 -5.33 -4.39 25.19
CA LEU A 84 -5.71 -3.98 23.84
C LEU A 84 -6.47 -5.06 23.09
N THR A 85 -7.48 -4.69 22.33
CA THR A 85 -8.13 -5.54 21.34
C THR A 85 -8.12 -4.85 19.98
N LEU A 86 -8.05 -5.65 18.93
CA LEU A 86 -8.16 -5.22 17.54
C LEU A 86 -9.41 -5.87 16.99
N ASP A 87 -10.36 -5.05 16.58
CA ASP A 87 -11.59 -5.53 15.95
C ASP A 87 -11.73 -4.94 14.56
N VAL A 88 -12.39 -5.68 13.69
CA VAL A 88 -12.75 -5.27 12.33
C VAL A 88 -14.25 -5.43 12.16
N MET A 89 -14.91 -4.41 11.61
CA MET A 89 -16.32 -4.47 11.25
C MET A 89 -16.53 -3.89 9.85
N ASP A 90 -17.33 -4.58 9.04
CA ASP A 90 -17.70 -4.09 7.72
C ASP A 90 -19.20 -3.74 7.60
N VAL A 91 -19.56 -3.02 6.53
CA VAL A 91 -20.96 -2.66 6.28
C VAL A 91 -21.87 -3.86 5.96
N SER A 92 -21.32 -5.03 5.66
CA SER A 92 -22.11 -6.26 5.53
C SER A 92 -22.47 -6.89 6.88
N GLY A 93 -21.98 -6.31 7.99
CA GLY A 93 -22.19 -6.83 9.34
C GLY A 93 -21.29 -8.01 9.66
N GLU A 94 -20.29 -8.32 8.83
CA GLU A 94 -19.23 -9.26 9.19
C GLU A 94 -18.36 -8.56 10.24
N GLN A 95 -18.21 -9.22 11.39
CA GLN A 95 -17.41 -8.73 12.51
C GLN A 95 -16.39 -9.80 12.86
N GLN A 96 -15.13 -9.39 12.95
CA GLN A 96 -14.04 -10.24 13.40
C GLN A 96 -13.49 -9.63 14.70
N HIS A 97 -13.88 -10.23 15.83
CA HIS A 97 -13.43 -9.83 17.16
C HIS A 97 -12.05 -10.43 17.46
N GLY A 98 -11.14 -9.62 18.00
CA GLY A 98 -9.80 -10.09 18.38
C GLY A 98 -9.11 -10.86 17.26
N VAL A 99 -8.93 -10.19 16.12
CA VAL A 99 -8.85 -10.82 14.78
C VAL A 99 -7.92 -12.03 14.63
N GLN A 100 -8.52 -13.08 14.06
CA GLN A 100 -7.98 -14.37 13.66
C GLN A 100 -6.86 -14.30 12.59
N HIS A 101 -5.78 -15.03 12.86
CA HIS A 101 -4.69 -15.43 11.95
C HIS A 101 -3.93 -14.30 11.25
N GLY A 102 -2.65 -14.15 11.58
CA GLY A 102 -1.71 -13.28 10.84
C GLY A 102 -1.39 -11.94 11.49
N VAL A 103 -2.02 -11.62 12.62
CA VAL A 103 -1.62 -10.52 13.50
C VAL A 103 -0.97 -11.06 14.77
N SER A 104 0.04 -10.37 15.26
CA SER A 104 0.75 -10.67 16.50
C SER A 104 0.77 -9.44 17.41
N LYS A 105 0.67 -9.68 18.71
CA LYS A 105 0.88 -8.69 19.76
C LYS A 105 2.27 -8.88 20.33
N VAL A 106 3.09 -7.86 20.18
CA VAL A 106 4.45 -7.80 20.69
C VAL A 106 4.43 -7.00 21.98
N ARG A 107 4.74 -7.65 23.10
CA ARG A 107 4.91 -7.00 24.40
C ARG A 107 6.20 -6.19 24.39
N LEU A 108 6.11 -4.96 24.85
CA LEU A 108 7.23 -4.02 24.90
C LEU A 108 7.52 -3.62 26.35
N GLN A 109 8.80 -3.46 26.66
CA GLN A 109 9.22 -2.85 27.92
C GLN A 109 8.64 -1.45 28.07
N PRO A 110 8.51 -0.96 29.31
CA PRO A 110 8.06 0.40 29.57
C PRO A 110 8.81 1.42 28.70
N ALA A 111 8.10 2.41 28.18
CA ALA A 111 8.70 3.44 27.34
C ALA A 111 9.84 4.20 28.05
N SER A 112 9.78 4.31 29.38
CA SER A 112 10.84 4.87 30.23
C SER A 112 12.15 4.07 30.22
N GLU A 113 12.09 2.78 29.88
CA GLU A 113 13.24 1.87 29.81
C GLU A 113 13.75 1.66 28.38
N GLY A 114 13.20 2.38 27.40
CA GLY A 114 13.64 2.33 26.00
C GLY A 114 12.81 1.41 25.09
N GLY A 115 11.75 0.78 25.57
CA GLY A 115 10.74 0.12 24.72
C GLY A 115 11.21 -1.14 23.98
N GLY A 116 12.16 -1.89 24.55
CA GLY A 116 12.64 -3.16 24.00
C GLY A 116 11.54 -4.22 23.88
N VAL A 117 11.74 -5.19 22.98
CA VAL A 117 10.79 -6.31 22.82
C VAL A 117 10.97 -7.32 23.96
N ILE A 118 9.89 -7.63 24.68
CA ILE A 118 9.85 -8.66 25.72
C ILE A 118 9.47 -10.01 25.12
N ASP A 119 8.34 -10.02 24.40
CA ASP A 119 7.69 -11.26 23.95
C ASP A 119 6.82 -10.99 22.71
N VAL A 120 6.61 -12.00 21.89
CA VAL A 120 5.80 -11.94 20.66
C VAL A 120 4.76 -13.05 20.72
N LYS A 121 3.50 -12.69 20.96
CA LYS A 121 2.39 -13.62 20.96
C LYS A 121 1.56 -13.47 19.68
N ALA A 122 1.42 -14.54 18.92
CA ALA A 122 0.51 -14.57 17.78
C ALA A 122 -0.93 -14.41 18.30
N LEU A 123 -1.77 -13.67 17.57
CA LEU A 123 -3.19 -13.54 17.87
C LEU A 123 -3.93 -14.76 17.29
N SER A 124 -3.54 -15.95 17.74
CA SER A 124 -4.23 -17.21 17.44
C SER A 124 -5.32 -17.41 18.48
N LEU A 125 -6.57 -17.58 18.04
CA LEU A 125 -7.54 -18.32 18.84
C LEU A 125 -6.97 -19.74 18.95
N HIS A 126 -6.58 -20.14 20.16
CA HIS A 126 -5.97 -21.44 20.49
C HIS A 126 -4.47 -21.57 20.18
N ASP A 127 -3.61 -20.83 20.88
CA ASP A 127 -2.22 -21.27 21.05
C ASP A 127 -2.22 -22.60 21.82
N GLU A 128 -1.74 -23.66 21.17
CA GLU A 128 -1.58 -24.99 21.80
C GLU A 128 -0.67 -24.93 23.04
N ASP A 129 0.14 -23.89 23.21
CA ASP A 129 1.06 -23.73 24.33
C ASP A 129 0.41 -23.15 25.61
N GLU A 130 -0.76 -22.51 25.52
CA GLU A 130 -1.59 -22.14 26.68
C GLU A 130 -2.80 -23.07 26.82
N SER A 131 -2.92 -24.10 25.97
CA SER A 131 -3.82 -25.21 26.25
C SER A 131 -3.39 -25.84 27.57
N ALA A 132 -4.35 -26.15 28.42
CA ALA A 132 -4.10 -26.77 29.70
C ALA A 132 -3.57 -28.21 29.51
N LYS A 133 -2.31 -28.35 29.07
CA LYS A 133 -1.60 -29.64 28.83
C LYS A 133 -1.52 -30.52 30.09
N HIS A 134 -1.99 -30.01 31.23
CA HIS A 134 -1.99 -30.67 32.53
C HIS A 134 -3.40 -30.92 33.11
N LEU A 135 -4.49 -30.57 32.43
CA LEU A 135 -5.84 -30.89 32.91
C LEU A 135 -6.25 -32.30 32.49
N ASP A 136 -7.01 -32.96 33.37
CA ASP A 136 -7.60 -34.27 33.07
C ASP A 136 -8.52 -34.15 31.85
N PRO A 137 -8.48 -35.09 30.88
CA PRO A 137 -9.38 -35.07 29.72
C PRO A 137 -10.89 -35.02 30.07
N SER A 138 -11.25 -35.48 31.28
CA SER A 138 -12.61 -35.41 31.80
C SER A 138 -13.00 -34.05 32.39
N TYR A 139 -12.04 -33.17 32.67
CA TYR A 139 -12.30 -31.84 33.23
C TYR A 139 -13.26 -31.04 32.32
N CYS A 140 -14.16 -30.31 32.97
CA CYS A 140 -15.13 -29.42 32.36
C CYS A 140 -15.34 -28.26 33.33
N GLY A 141 -14.69 -27.13 33.08
CA GLY A 141 -14.83 -25.97 33.95
C GLY A 141 -16.19 -25.29 33.77
N GLU A 142 -16.69 -24.68 34.85
CA GLU A 142 -17.95 -23.94 34.85
C GLU A 142 -17.82 -22.59 34.13
N CYS A 143 -18.87 -22.19 33.40
CA CYS A 143 -18.97 -20.88 32.75
C CYS A 143 -19.70 -19.83 33.61
N TYR A 144 -19.94 -20.10 34.90
CA TYR A 144 -20.51 -19.16 35.88
C TYR A 144 -21.79 -18.44 35.41
N SER A 145 -22.81 -19.20 34.99
CA SER A 145 -24.09 -18.71 34.43
C SER A 145 -24.04 -18.10 33.03
N ALA A 146 -22.87 -18.05 32.39
CA ALA A 146 -22.75 -17.73 30.97
C ALA A 146 -22.87 -19.00 30.11
N GLU A 147 -23.28 -18.81 28.86
CA GLU A 147 -23.32 -19.91 27.89
C GLU A 147 -21.91 -20.17 27.35
N PRO A 148 -21.45 -21.43 27.28
CA PRO A 148 -20.14 -21.78 26.75
C PRO A 148 -19.99 -21.29 25.30
N PRO A 149 -18.82 -20.72 24.92
CA PRO A 149 -18.64 -20.16 23.59
C PRO A 149 -18.50 -21.29 22.55
N SER A 150 -18.91 -21.03 21.31
CA SER A 150 -18.97 -22.06 20.24
C SER A 150 -17.60 -22.60 19.81
N ASN A 151 -16.55 -21.82 20.05
CA ASN A 151 -15.13 -22.12 19.79
C ASN A 151 -14.43 -22.70 21.03
N ALA A 152 -15.14 -23.04 22.11
CA ALA A 152 -14.51 -23.68 23.28
C ALA A 152 -13.81 -24.99 22.91
N ILE A 153 -12.67 -25.28 23.55
CA ILE A 153 -11.89 -26.51 23.35
C ILE A 153 -12.77 -27.76 23.55
N LYS A 154 -13.68 -27.71 24.53
CA LYS A 154 -14.64 -28.76 24.81
C LYS A 154 -16.06 -28.17 24.74
N PRO A 155 -16.92 -28.66 23.82
CA PRO A 155 -18.28 -28.16 23.70
C PRO A 155 -19.03 -28.26 25.04
N GLY A 156 -19.60 -27.15 25.49
CA GLY A 156 -20.38 -27.11 26.73
C GLY A 156 -19.59 -26.79 28.00
N CYS A 157 -18.28 -26.56 27.92
CA CYS A 157 -17.41 -26.27 29.07
C CYS A 157 -16.62 -24.97 28.85
N CYS A 158 -16.21 -24.32 29.94
CA CYS A 158 -15.22 -23.25 29.92
C CYS A 158 -14.00 -23.71 30.71
N ASN A 159 -12.99 -24.21 30.02
CA ASN A 159 -11.78 -24.76 30.62
C ASN A 159 -10.70 -23.71 30.86
N THR A 160 -10.64 -22.64 30.05
CA THR A 160 -9.64 -21.57 30.19
C THR A 160 -10.26 -20.27 30.70
N CYS A 161 -9.44 -19.39 31.29
CA CYS A 161 -9.88 -18.05 31.66
C CYS A 161 -10.38 -17.27 30.43
N ASP A 162 -9.75 -17.51 29.29
CA ASP A 162 -10.11 -16.90 28.01
C ASP A 162 -11.54 -17.27 27.56
N GLU A 163 -11.90 -18.55 27.66
CA GLU A 163 -13.24 -19.05 27.34
C GLU A 163 -14.32 -18.49 28.28
N VAL A 164 -14.03 -18.36 29.58
CA VAL A 164 -14.97 -17.74 30.54
C VAL A 164 -15.16 -16.26 30.21
N ARG A 165 -14.08 -15.54 29.89
CA ARG A 165 -14.12 -14.13 29.47
C ARG A 165 -14.94 -13.95 28.19
N GLU A 166 -14.80 -14.86 27.23
CA GLU A 166 -15.59 -14.85 26.00
C GLU A 166 -17.08 -15.11 26.28
N ALA A 167 -17.40 -16.09 27.14
CA ALA A 167 -18.77 -16.39 27.57
C ALA A 167 -19.44 -15.16 28.23
N TYR A 168 -18.70 -14.45 29.09
CA TYR A 168 -19.19 -13.22 29.74
C TYR A 168 -19.40 -12.09 28.74
N ALA A 169 -18.47 -11.92 27.79
CA ALA A 169 -18.58 -10.94 26.72
C ALA A 169 -19.83 -11.19 25.86
N GLN A 170 -20.14 -12.45 25.53
CA GLN A 170 -21.37 -12.83 24.80
C GLN A 170 -22.66 -12.46 25.56
N LYS A 171 -22.64 -12.48 26.90
CA LYS A 171 -23.75 -12.01 27.75
C LYS A 171 -23.71 -10.50 28.04
N SER A 172 -22.73 -9.76 27.46
CA SER A 172 -22.52 -8.33 27.72
C SER A 172 -22.26 -8.01 29.20
N TRP A 173 -21.58 -8.92 29.91
CA TRP A 173 -21.22 -8.75 31.32
C TRP A 173 -19.78 -8.24 31.46
N ALA A 174 -19.58 -7.31 32.39
CA ALA A 174 -18.23 -6.89 32.77
C ALA A 174 -17.54 -8.03 33.52
N PHE A 175 -16.32 -8.37 33.09
CA PHE A 175 -15.56 -9.48 33.69
C PHE A 175 -14.62 -8.99 34.80
N GLY A 176 -14.09 -7.77 34.64
CA GLY A 176 -13.11 -7.21 35.58
C GLY A 176 -11.84 -8.06 35.65
N ARG A 177 -11.37 -8.35 36.87
CA ARG A 177 -10.10 -9.04 37.15
C ARG A 177 -10.21 -10.56 37.24
N GLY A 178 -11.39 -11.14 37.00
CA GLY A 178 -11.59 -12.60 37.11
C GLY A 178 -11.59 -13.13 38.55
N GLU A 179 -11.92 -12.29 39.52
CA GLU A 179 -12.04 -12.70 40.92
C GLU A 179 -13.20 -13.71 41.08
N GLY A 180 -12.92 -14.83 41.75
CA GLY A 180 -13.92 -15.89 41.95
C GLY A 180 -14.06 -16.89 40.78
N VAL A 181 -13.25 -16.75 39.73
CA VAL A 181 -13.19 -17.68 38.59
C VAL A 181 -11.96 -18.58 38.72
N GLU A 182 -12.16 -19.88 38.92
CA GLU A 182 -11.10 -20.86 39.17
C GLU A 182 -10.04 -20.85 38.05
N GLN A 183 -10.50 -20.83 36.80
CA GLN A 183 -9.67 -20.85 35.60
C GLN A 183 -8.73 -19.64 35.57
N CYS A 184 -9.22 -18.44 35.93
CA CYS A 184 -8.44 -17.21 35.93
C CYS A 184 -7.47 -17.10 37.10
N ILE A 185 -7.82 -17.64 38.26
CA ILE A 185 -6.92 -17.74 39.41
C ILE A 185 -5.78 -18.72 39.10
N ARG A 186 -6.11 -19.87 38.51
CA ARG A 186 -5.13 -20.89 38.09
C ARG A 186 -4.17 -20.38 37.02
N GLU A 187 -4.68 -19.58 36.08
CA GLU A 187 -3.90 -19.00 34.98
C GLU A 187 -3.24 -17.67 35.35
N HIS A 188 -3.34 -17.24 36.62
CA HIS A 188 -2.74 -16.02 37.16
C HIS A 188 -3.08 -14.76 36.32
N TYR A 189 -4.33 -14.66 35.86
CA TYR A 189 -4.76 -13.61 34.95
C TYR A 189 -4.61 -12.21 35.58
N ALA A 190 -4.98 -12.07 36.85
CA ALA A 190 -4.96 -10.79 37.56
C ALA A 190 -3.52 -10.32 37.81
N GLU A 191 -2.63 -11.24 38.17
CA GLU A 191 -1.21 -11.00 38.38
C GLU A 191 -0.52 -10.64 37.08
N ARG A 192 -0.77 -11.41 36.00
CA ARG A 192 -0.25 -11.13 34.66
C ARG A 192 -0.69 -9.75 34.16
N LEU A 193 -1.93 -9.37 34.43
CA LEU A 193 -2.42 -8.04 34.09
C LEU A 193 -1.66 -6.94 34.85
N ASP A 194 -1.38 -7.14 36.14
CA ASP A 194 -0.67 -6.17 36.99
C ASP A 194 0.81 -6.01 36.64
N GLU A 195 1.50 -7.12 36.36
CA GLU A 195 2.89 -7.12 35.88
C GLU A 195 3.04 -6.32 34.58
N GLN A 196 2.07 -6.47 33.67
CA GLN A 196 2.12 -5.83 32.36
C GLN A 196 1.69 -4.35 32.37
N ARG A 197 1.13 -3.79 33.45
CA ARG A 197 0.53 -2.43 33.40
C ARG A 197 1.47 -1.32 32.96
N HIS A 198 2.77 -1.46 33.19
CA HIS A 198 3.76 -0.47 32.78
C HIS A 198 4.32 -0.71 31.37
N GLU A 199 3.97 -1.85 30.76
CA GLU A 199 4.42 -2.25 29.43
C GLU A 199 3.70 -1.47 28.31
N GLY A 200 4.34 -1.50 27.15
CA GLY A 200 3.72 -1.11 25.89
C GLY A 200 3.31 -2.34 25.07
N CYS A 201 2.57 -2.10 23.99
CA CYS A 201 2.19 -3.13 23.05
C CYS A 201 2.42 -2.68 21.61
N ARG A 202 2.97 -3.54 20.77
CA ARG A 202 2.99 -3.34 19.32
C ARG A 202 2.14 -4.40 18.64
N ILE A 203 1.17 -3.94 17.86
CA ILE A 203 0.31 -4.81 17.05
C ILE A 203 0.90 -4.81 15.66
N GLU A 204 1.32 -5.96 15.17
CA GLU A 204 1.90 -6.11 13.84
C GLU A 204 1.38 -7.34 13.09
N GLY A 205 1.20 -7.21 11.78
CA GLY A 205 0.81 -8.32 10.92
C GLY A 205 -0.13 -7.92 9.80
N SER A 206 -0.91 -8.88 9.31
CA SER A 206 -1.89 -8.66 8.26
C SER A 206 -3.26 -9.23 8.58
N LEU A 207 -4.29 -8.47 8.21
CA LEU A 207 -5.70 -8.80 8.34
C LEU A 207 -6.29 -9.02 6.95
N ARG A 208 -7.14 -10.03 6.78
CA ARG A 208 -7.90 -10.24 5.55
C ARG A 208 -9.33 -9.78 5.74
N VAL A 209 -9.74 -8.76 4.97
CA VAL A 209 -11.06 -8.12 5.08
C VAL A 209 -11.78 -8.14 3.75
N ASN A 210 -13.10 -7.97 3.76
CA ASN A 210 -13.86 -7.75 2.53
C ASN A 210 -13.50 -6.36 1.96
N LYS A 211 -13.37 -6.28 0.63
CA LYS A 211 -13.12 -5.02 -0.11
C LYS A 211 -14.42 -4.22 -0.21
N VAL A 212 -14.93 -3.78 0.94
CA VAL A 212 -16.10 -2.92 1.11
C VAL A 212 -15.80 -1.83 2.13
N VAL A 213 -16.72 -0.88 2.32
CA VAL A 213 -16.58 0.12 3.39
C VAL A 213 -16.56 -0.60 4.75
N GLY A 214 -15.65 -0.20 5.62
CA GLY A 214 -15.51 -0.81 6.94
C GLY A 214 -14.74 0.06 7.91
N ASN A 215 -14.57 -0.46 9.11
CA ASN A 215 -13.66 0.10 10.09
C ASN A 215 -12.87 -1.01 10.78
N PHE A 216 -11.69 -0.63 11.26
CA PHE A 216 -10.98 -1.42 12.25
C PHE A 216 -10.52 -0.48 13.34
N HIS A 217 -10.52 -0.95 14.58
CA HIS A 217 -10.14 -0.11 15.70
C HIS A 217 -9.37 -0.90 16.74
N VAL A 218 -8.51 -0.16 17.44
CA VAL A 218 -7.77 -0.63 18.59
C VAL A 218 -8.33 0.09 19.82
N ALA A 219 -8.98 -0.66 20.69
CA ALA A 219 -9.63 -0.16 21.89
C ALA A 219 -9.27 -1.03 23.10
N PRO A 220 -9.47 -0.56 24.33
CA PRO A 220 -9.11 -1.32 25.50
C PRO A 220 -10.27 -2.20 25.95
N GLY A 221 -9.96 -3.37 26.50
CA GLY A 221 -10.94 -4.33 26.97
C GLY A 221 -11.38 -5.32 25.90
N ARG A 222 -12.10 -6.36 26.35
CA ARG A 222 -12.79 -7.29 25.46
C ARG A 222 -13.95 -6.58 24.80
N SER A 223 -14.04 -6.71 23.49
CA SER A 223 -15.18 -6.23 22.72
C SER A 223 -16.31 -7.24 22.73
N PHE A 224 -17.55 -6.78 22.71
CA PHE A 224 -18.72 -7.60 22.41
C PHE A 224 -19.73 -6.80 21.59
N SER A 225 -20.48 -7.53 20.77
CA SER A 225 -21.51 -6.95 19.93
C SER A 225 -22.87 -7.57 20.25
N ASN A 226 -23.87 -6.72 20.50
CA ASN A 226 -25.24 -7.15 20.67
C ASN A 226 -26.15 -6.30 19.78
N GLY A 227 -26.62 -6.89 18.67
CA GLY A 227 -27.34 -6.16 17.64
C GLY A 227 -26.47 -5.09 16.98
N ASN A 228 -26.95 -3.83 16.95
CA ASN A 228 -26.25 -2.71 16.30
C ASN A 228 -25.24 -2.00 17.21
N MET A 229 -24.98 -2.53 18.42
CA MET A 229 -24.10 -1.88 19.40
C MET A 229 -22.85 -2.72 19.62
N HIS A 230 -21.70 -2.09 19.40
CA HIS A 230 -20.37 -2.65 19.66
C HIS A 230 -19.77 -1.93 20.89
N VAL A 231 -19.50 -2.69 21.94
CA VAL A 231 -19.10 -2.18 23.25
C VAL A 231 -17.81 -2.86 23.70
N HIS A 232 -17.05 -2.17 24.53
CA HIS A 232 -15.82 -2.65 25.12
C HIS A 232 -15.92 -2.66 26.65
N ASP A 233 -15.36 -3.68 27.31
CA ASP A 233 -15.21 -3.70 28.77
C ASP A 233 -14.04 -2.81 29.21
N LEU A 234 -14.35 -1.56 29.52
CA LEU A 234 -13.39 -0.52 29.90
C LEU A 234 -13.00 -0.57 31.40
N ASN A 235 -13.54 -1.51 32.19
CA ASN A 235 -13.39 -1.51 33.64
C ASN A 235 -11.92 -1.58 34.08
N ASN A 236 -11.13 -2.48 33.46
CA ASN A 236 -9.71 -2.64 33.79
C ASN A 236 -8.82 -1.50 33.27
N TYR A 237 -9.28 -0.79 32.24
CA TYR A 237 -8.57 0.34 31.65
C TYR A 237 -8.65 1.57 32.55
N TRP A 238 -9.84 1.89 33.06
CA TRP A 238 -10.02 3.02 33.98
C TRP A 238 -9.55 2.71 35.40
N ASN A 239 -9.73 1.47 35.88
CA ASN A 239 -9.26 1.06 37.21
C ASN A 239 -7.81 0.57 37.15
N THR A 240 -6.88 1.49 36.85
CA THR A 240 -5.45 1.19 36.81
C THR A 240 -4.70 1.88 37.96
N PRO A 241 -3.79 1.19 38.67
CA PRO A 241 -2.90 1.80 39.66
C PRO A 241 -1.78 2.65 39.05
N VAL A 242 -1.63 2.67 37.72
CA VAL A 242 -0.60 3.44 37.03
C VAL A 242 -0.86 4.93 37.17
N GLN A 243 0.13 5.68 37.65
CA GLN A 243 0.05 7.13 37.79
C GLN A 243 -0.13 7.80 36.43
N GLY A 244 -1.20 8.59 36.27
CA GLY A 244 -1.56 9.22 34.98
C GLY A 244 -2.40 8.35 34.06
N GLY A 245 -2.67 7.10 34.44
CA GLY A 245 -3.49 6.18 33.67
C GLY A 245 -2.84 5.68 32.38
N HIS A 246 -3.60 4.90 31.61
CA HIS A 246 -3.23 4.46 30.27
C HIS A 246 -3.63 5.53 29.24
N SER A 247 -2.90 5.62 28.13
CA SER A 247 -3.24 6.58 27.05
C SER A 247 -3.01 5.97 25.68
N PHE A 248 -3.84 6.37 24.71
CA PHE A 248 -3.74 5.91 23.31
C PHE A 248 -2.69 6.67 22.50
N THR A 249 -1.62 7.13 23.15
CA THR A 249 -0.40 7.53 22.46
C THR A 249 0.04 6.37 21.56
N HIS A 250 0.33 6.65 20.29
CA HIS A 250 0.68 5.61 19.35
C HIS A 250 1.62 6.07 18.23
N ILE A 251 2.33 5.11 17.66
CA ILE A 251 3.24 5.27 16.54
C ILE A 251 2.79 4.30 15.45
N VAL A 252 2.37 4.83 14.31
CA VAL A 252 2.10 4.02 13.12
C VAL A 252 3.42 3.85 12.38
N HIS A 253 4.04 2.67 12.46
CA HIS A 253 5.27 2.39 11.74
C HIS A 253 4.98 2.16 10.27
N HIS A 254 3.99 1.33 9.97
CA HIS A 254 3.42 1.22 8.64
C HIS A 254 1.94 0.86 8.67
N LEU A 255 1.19 1.41 7.71
CA LEU A 255 -0.17 0.98 7.42
C LEU A 255 -0.39 1.02 5.91
N ARG A 256 -0.65 -0.15 5.32
CA ARG A 256 -0.86 -0.30 3.87
C ARG A 256 -1.97 -1.29 3.55
N PHE A 257 -2.47 -1.18 2.33
CA PHE A 257 -3.57 -1.99 1.82
C PHE A 257 -3.12 -2.76 0.58
N GLY A 258 -3.15 -4.10 0.68
CA GLY A 258 -2.65 -5.00 -0.33
C GLY A 258 -1.12 -5.05 -0.44
N PRO A 259 -0.61 -5.71 -1.50
CA PRO A 259 0.80 -5.95 -1.72
C PRO A 259 1.54 -4.67 -2.10
N GLN A 260 2.85 -4.69 -1.84
CA GLN A 260 3.76 -3.60 -2.14
C GLN A 260 4.29 -3.72 -3.57
N LEU A 261 4.33 -2.61 -4.33
CA LEU A 261 5.02 -2.60 -5.62
C LEU A 261 6.53 -2.83 -5.40
N PRO A 262 7.18 -3.69 -6.20
CA PRO A 262 8.63 -3.82 -6.19
C PRO A 262 9.33 -2.46 -6.38
N GLU A 263 10.44 -2.25 -5.66
CA GLU A 263 11.14 -0.95 -5.64
C GLU A 263 11.57 -0.49 -7.04
N GLU A 264 11.93 -1.44 -7.92
CA GLU A 264 12.28 -1.15 -9.31
C GLU A 264 11.12 -0.53 -10.10
N ILE A 265 9.91 -1.06 -9.91
CA ILE A 265 8.68 -0.55 -10.52
C ILE A 265 8.31 0.79 -9.88
N GLY A 266 8.41 0.90 -8.55
CA GLY A 266 8.20 2.16 -7.83
C GLY A 266 9.09 3.30 -8.35
N LYS A 267 10.37 3.02 -8.62
CA LYS A 267 11.31 3.99 -9.22
C LYS A 267 10.91 4.40 -10.63
N LYS A 268 10.43 3.47 -11.47
CA LYS A 268 9.91 3.78 -12.82
C LYS A 268 8.65 4.65 -12.77
N LEU A 269 7.72 4.39 -11.83
CA LEU A 269 6.55 5.26 -11.62
C LEU A 269 6.95 6.64 -11.07
N SER A 270 8.00 6.72 -10.26
CA SER A 270 8.48 7.96 -9.64
C SER A 270 9.31 8.86 -10.58
N THR A 271 9.56 8.45 -11.83
CA THR A 271 10.48 9.17 -12.72
C THR A 271 9.94 10.55 -13.16
N LYS A 272 10.50 11.62 -12.57
CA LYS A 272 10.63 13.04 -13.03
C LYS A 272 9.43 13.85 -13.54
N SER A 273 8.27 13.28 -13.88
CA SER A 273 7.15 14.06 -14.45
C SER A 273 6.17 14.59 -13.39
N LEU A 274 6.18 14.08 -12.16
CA LEU A 274 5.28 14.51 -11.08
C LEU A 274 6.04 14.56 -9.73
N PRO A 275 6.39 15.75 -9.22
CA PRO A 275 7.02 15.95 -7.90
C PRO A 275 6.23 15.35 -6.71
N TRP A 276 4.95 15.07 -6.92
CA TRP A 276 3.96 14.61 -5.95
C TRP A 276 3.69 13.10 -6.05
N SER A 277 4.21 12.41 -7.07
CA SER A 277 3.94 10.99 -7.33
C SER A 277 5.01 10.07 -6.76
N SER A 278 5.45 10.32 -5.53
CA SER A 278 6.02 9.26 -4.70
C SER A 278 4.89 8.27 -4.38
N SER A 279 4.43 7.54 -5.39
CA SER A 279 3.25 6.66 -5.49
C SER A 279 3.28 5.46 -4.54
N HIS A 280 4.15 5.51 -3.53
CA HIS A 280 4.49 4.39 -2.68
C HIS A 280 4.79 4.78 -1.22
N MET A 281 4.62 6.04 -0.85
CA MET A 281 4.65 6.43 0.57
C MET A 281 3.22 6.40 1.09
N ASN A 282 2.94 5.54 2.06
CA ASN A 282 1.62 5.52 2.67
C ASN A 282 1.52 6.71 3.65
N PRO A 283 0.44 7.51 3.60
CA PRO A 283 0.33 8.74 4.40
C PRO A 283 0.50 8.58 5.92
N LEU A 284 0.21 7.40 6.48
CA LEU A 284 0.31 7.16 7.92
C LEU A 284 1.65 6.52 8.34
N ASP A 285 2.54 6.19 7.41
CA ASP A 285 3.83 5.59 7.75
C ASP A 285 4.70 6.61 8.53
N GLY A 286 5.15 6.21 9.72
CA GLY A 286 5.96 7.04 10.61
C GLY A 286 5.18 8.09 11.42
N VAL A 287 3.85 8.12 11.34
CA VAL A 287 3.02 9.08 12.08
C VAL A 287 3.04 8.77 13.58
N LYS A 288 3.22 9.80 14.40
CA LYS A 288 3.20 9.74 15.86
C LYS A 288 2.10 10.65 16.41
N GLN A 289 1.30 10.12 17.33
CA GLN A 289 0.30 10.88 18.06
C GLN A 289 0.49 10.65 19.56
N GLU A 290 0.53 11.73 20.33
CA GLU A 290 0.77 11.68 21.77
C GLU A 290 -0.39 12.34 22.52
N THR A 291 -0.72 11.77 23.67
CA THR A 291 -1.69 12.32 24.62
C THR A 291 -1.43 11.75 26.00
N ASP A 292 -1.69 12.55 27.03
CA ASP A 292 -1.70 12.11 28.44
C ASP A 292 -3.13 11.94 28.97
N ASP A 293 -4.15 12.26 28.17
CA ASP A 293 -5.55 12.07 28.54
C ASP A 293 -5.96 10.59 28.31
N PRO A 294 -6.36 9.84 29.37
CA PRO A 294 -6.87 8.48 29.21
C PRO A 294 -8.22 8.43 28.47
N ASN A 295 -8.94 9.54 28.43
CA ASN A 295 -10.24 9.65 27.78
C ASN A 295 -10.11 10.32 26.41
N TYR A 296 -9.21 9.82 25.58
CA TYR A 296 -8.90 10.41 24.27
C TYR A 296 -9.17 9.43 23.13
N ASN A 297 -9.64 9.96 22.00
CA ASN A 297 -9.99 9.18 20.82
C ASN A 297 -9.29 9.76 19.58
N PHE A 298 -8.60 8.88 18.84
CA PHE A 298 -7.99 9.17 17.55
C PHE A 298 -8.79 8.49 16.44
N MET A 299 -9.15 9.26 15.42
CA MET A 299 -9.94 8.80 14.29
C MET A 299 -9.20 9.10 12.98
N TYR A 300 -9.00 8.08 12.17
CA TYR A 300 -8.43 8.16 10.85
C TYR A 300 -9.47 7.76 9.82
N PHE A 301 -9.78 8.68 8.91
CA PHE A 301 -10.66 8.43 7.77
C PHE A 301 -9.79 8.19 6.55
N VAL A 302 -9.73 6.94 6.12
CA VAL A 302 -8.88 6.45 5.04
C VAL A 302 -9.69 6.29 3.77
N LYS A 303 -9.30 6.97 2.69
CA LYS A 303 -9.92 6.80 1.38
C LYS A 303 -9.00 5.99 0.48
N ILE A 304 -9.37 4.75 0.21
CA ILE A 304 -8.58 3.76 -0.53
C ILE A 304 -8.92 3.84 -2.01
N VAL A 305 -7.90 3.93 -2.86
CA VAL A 305 -7.99 3.90 -4.32
C VAL A 305 -7.29 2.64 -4.82
N PRO A 306 -8.03 1.66 -5.37
CA PRO A 306 -7.44 0.49 -6.01
C PRO A 306 -6.56 0.90 -7.19
N THR A 307 -5.41 0.23 -7.32
CA THR A 307 -4.43 0.48 -8.38
C THR A 307 -3.95 -0.85 -8.96
N SER A 308 -3.87 -0.98 -10.28
CA SER A 308 -3.18 -2.12 -10.91
C SER A 308 -1.88 -1.66 -11.52
N TYR A 309 -0.88 -2.52 -11.47
CA TYR A 309 0.27 -2.47 -12.35
C TYR A 309 0.18 -3.59 -13.38
N LEU A 310 0.25 -3.25 -14.66
CA LEU A 310 0.21 -4.20 -15.76
C LEU A 310 1.55 -4.17 -16.51
N PRO A 311 2.32 -5.27 -16.53
CA PRO A 311 3.61 -5.33 -17.19
C PRO A 311 3.47 -5.29 -18.72
N LEU A 312 4.57 -4.99 -19.41
CA LEU A 312 4.62 -4.99 -20.87
C LEU A 312 4.19 -6.36 -21.44
N GLY A 313 3.24 -6.34 -22.38
CA GLY A 313 2.72 -7.57 -22.99
C GLY A 313 1.63 -8.27 -22.17
N TRP A 314 1.13 -7.63 -21.10
CA TRP A 314 -0.04 -8.10 -20.38
C TRP A 314 -1.26 -8.18 -21.33
N GLU A 315 -1.80 -9.39 -21.47
CA GLU A 315 -3.06 -9.65 -22.15
C GLU A 315 -4.14 -9.95 -21.13
N LYS A 316 -5.35 -9.43 -21.38
CA LYS A 316 -6.52 -9.70 -20.54
C LYS A 316 -6.98 -11.16 -20.73
N LYS A 317 -6.27 -12.12 -20.16
CA LYS A 317 -6.78 -13.48 -20.01
C LYS A 317 -7.82 -13.46 -18.90
N TYR A 318 -9.04 -13.87 -19.21
CA TYR A 318 -10.21 -13.83 -18.32
C TYR A 318 -10.08 -14.72 -17.06
N ARG A 319 -8.91 -15.30 -16.75
CA ARG A 319 -8.79 -16.44 -15.83
C ARG A 319 -7.90 -16.28 -14.60
N ASP A 320 -7.03 -15.26 -14.49
CA ASP A 320 -5.96 -15.31 -13.47
C ASP A 320 -6.04 -14.24 -12.37
N MET A 321 -7.26 -13.91 -11.92
CA MET A 321 -7.42 -13.64 -10.48
C MET A 321 -7.91 -14.93 -9.85
N VAL A 322 -7.00 -15.88 -9.66
CA VAL A 322 -7.24 -16.98 -8.75
C VAL A 322 -7.30 -16.36 -7.36
N ALA A 323 -8.50 -15.89 -7.00
CA ALA A 323 -8.92 -15.71 -5.62
C ALA A 323 -9.00 -17.12 -5.02
N ASP A 324 -7.86 -17.78 -4.84
CA ASP A 324 -7.85 -18.93 -3.96
C ASP A 324 -8.15 -18.35 -2.58
N HIS A 325 -9.34 -18.63 -2.06
CA HIS A 325 -9.72 -18.25 -0.71
C HIS A 325 -8.72 -18.81 0.33
N ASN A 326 -7.90 -19.80 -0.06
CA ASN A 326 -6.82 -20.40 0.71
C ASN A 326 -5.42 -19.83 0.40
N ALA A 327 -5.30 -18.76 -0.39
CA ALA A 327 -4.01 -18.12 -0.64
C ALA A 327 -3.33 -17.70 0.68
N ALA A 328 -2.03 -17.98 0.80
CA ALA A 328 -1.24 -17.61 1.96
C ALA A 328 -1.29 -16.09 2.19
N LEU A 329 -1.24 -15.68 3.45
CA LEU A 329 -1.26 -14.27 3.83
C LEU A 329 -0.06 -13.54 3.17
N GLY A 330 -0.30 -12.42 2.48
CA GLY A 330 0.72 -11.64 1.76
C GLY A 330 0.89 -11.95 0.28
N THR A 331 0.21 -12.98 -0.28
CA THR A 331 0.23 -13.27 -1.72
C THR A 331 -0.98 -12.70 -2.46
N PHE A 332 -1.96 -12.15 -1.74
CA PHE A 332 -3.17 -11.61 -2.32
C PHE A 332 -2.86 -10.40 -3.21
N GLY A 333 -3.40 -10.38 -4.44
CA GLY A 333 -3.19 -9.30 -5.40
C GLY A 333 -1.96 -9.44 -6.29
N GLN A 334 -1.21 -10.55 -6.24
CA GLN A 334 -0.17 -10.87 -7.23
C GLN A 334 -0.72 -11.84 -8.28
N GLY A 335 -0.79 -11.42 -9.53
CA GLY A 335 -1.17 -12.26 -10.66
C GLY A 335 0.00 -13.09 -11.17
N GLU A 336 -0.28 -14.31 -11.65
CA GLU A 336 0.73 -15.18 -12.27
C GLU A 336 1.36 -14.58 -13.54
N ASP A 337 0.65 -13.64 -14.17
CA ASP A 337 1.05 -12.86 -15.34
C ASP A 337 1.96 -11.67 -15.00
N GLY A 338 2.35 -11.51 -13.73
CA GLY A 338 3.13 -10.38 -13.23
C GLY A 338 2.32 -9.10 -13.03
N SER A 339 0.99 -9.15 -13.19
CA SER A 339 0.12 -8.06 -12.77
C SER A 339 0.07 -7.96 -11.24
N ILE A 340 -0.02 -6.74 -10.71
CA ILE A 340 -0.07 -6.51 -9.27
C ILE A 340 -1.22 -5.57 -8.96
N GLU A 341 -2.13 -6.01 -8.11
CA GLU A 341 -3.21 -5.23 -7.53
C GLU A 341 -2.74 -4.59 -6.23
N THR A 342 -2.40 -3.31 -6.29
CA THR A 342 -1.98 -2.52 -5.15
C THR A 342 -3.08 -1.54 -4.74
N HIS A 343 -2.94 -0.92 -3.57
CA HIS A 343 -3.84 0.17 -3.20
C HIS A 343 -3.02 1.38 -2.77
N GLN A 344 -3.54 2.55 -3.11
CA GLN A 344 -3.09 3.81 -2.56
C GLN A 344 -4.19 4.36 -1.68
N TYR A 345 -3.86 5.25 -0.75
CA TYR A 345 -4.89 5.91 0.04
C TYR A 345 -4.51 7.34 0.38
N SER A 346 -5.53 8.13 0.69
CA SER A 346 -5.41 9.39 1.41
C SER A 346 -6.03 9.27 2.80
N VAL A 347 -5.60 10.10 3.73
CA VAL A 347 -6.08 10.06 5.11
C VAL A 347 -6.43 11.46 5.61
N THR A 348 -7.53 11.53 6.37
CA THR A 348 -7.85 12.67 7.23
C THR A 348 -7.80 12.21 8.67
N SER A 349 -7.11 12.94 9.54
CA SER A 349 -7.01 12.61 10.96
C SER A 349 -7.85 13.57 11.79
N HIS A 350 -8.54 13.02 12.78
CA HIS A 350 -9.28 13.74 13.79
C HIS A 350 -8.92 13.17 15.15
N LYS A 351 -8.93 14.03 16.17
CA LYS A 351 -8.67 13.65 17.54
C LYS A 351 -9.57 14.47 18.46
N ARG A 352 -9.99 13.88 19.57
CA ARG A 352 -10.86 14.55 20.54
C ARG A 352 -10.77 13.93 21.93
N SER A 353 -10.98 14.76 22.95
CA SER A 353 -11.26 14.25 24.30
C SER A 353 -12.72 13.81 24.42
N LEU A 354 -12.95 12.70 25.10
CA LEU A 354 -14.28 12.15 25.39
C LEU A 354 -14.98 12.94 26.51
N SER A 355 -14.26 13.76 27.26
CA SER A 355 -14.83 14.71 28.21
C SER A 355 -15.59 15.86 27.51
N GLY A 356 -15.49 15.96 26.18
CA GLY A 356 -16.02 17.04 25.36
C GLY A 356 -15.23 18.33 25.52
N GLY A 357 -15.75 19.43 24.96
CA GLY A 357 -15.12 20.74 25.01
C GLY A 357 -14.80 21.28 23.62
N ASP A 358 -13.98 22.33 23.58
CA ASP A 358 -13.47 22.93 22.35
C ASP A 358 -11.97 22.66 22.15
N ASP A 359 -11.48 22.82 20.92
CA ASP A 359 -10.04 22.75 20.62
C ASP A 359 -9.36 24.13 20.75
N SER A 360 -9.80 24.95 21.71
CA SER A 360 -9.24 26.30 21.91
C SER A 360 -7.74 26.27 22.19
N ALA A 361 -7.25 25.23 22.87
CA ALA A 361 -5.82 24.99 23.12
C ALA A 361 -5.00 24.78 21.83
N GLU A 362 -5.63 24.32 20.75
CA GLU A 362 -5.01 24.12 19.44
C GLU A 362 -5.34 25.27 18.45
N GLY A 363 -5.97 26.34 18.93
CA GLY A 363 -6.36 27.50 18.12
C GLY A 363 -7.65 27.30 17.33
N HIS A 364 -8.45 26.28 17.66
CA HIS A 364 -9.67 25.90 16.95
C HIS A 364 -10.89 25.91 17.87
N ALA A 365 -11.23 27.08 18.44
CA ALA A 365 -12.37 27.23 19.36
C ALA A 365 -13.74 26.93 18.71
N GLU A 366 -13.82 26.96 17.37
CA GLU A 366 -15.01 26.61 16.61
C GLU A 366 -15.31 25.09 16.60
N ARG A 367 -14.32 24.25 16.94
CA ARG A 367 -14.47 22.79 16.96
C ARG A 367 -15.00 22.34 18.31
N LEU A 368 -16.30 22.08 18.38
CA LEU A 368 -16.97 21.55 19.56
C LEU A 368 -17.08 20.03 19.48
N HIS A 369 -16.58 19.35 20.52
CA HIS A 369 -16.63 17.89 20.63
C HIS A 369 -17.79 17.44 21.51
N SER A 370 -18.49 16.40 21.06
CA SER A 370 -19.50 15.72 21.88
C SER A 370 -18.87 14.98 23.05
N LYS A 371 -19.61 14.90 24.17
CA LYS A 371 -19.21 14.10 25.33
C LYS A 371 -19.50 12.62 25.07
N GLY A 372 -18.60 11.75 25.54
CA GLY A 372 -18.72 10.30 25.47
C GLY A 372 -18.10 9.67 24.22
N GLY A 373 -18.15 8.33 24.20
CA GLY A 373 -17.47 7.47 23.25
C GLY A 373 -16.49 6.53 23.96
N ILE A 374 -15.74 5.78 23.18
CA ILE A 374 -14.74 4.80 23.66
C ILE A 374 -13.35 5.38 23.38
N PRO A 375 -12.41 5.32 24.34
CA PRO A 375 -11.03 5.71 24.10
C PRO A 375 -10.39 4.67 23.18
N GLY A 376 -9.57 5.11 22.23
CA GLY A 376 -9.02 4.20 21.24
C GLY A 376 -8.51 4.88 19.99
N VAL A 377 -8.03 4.06 19.07
CA VAL A 377 -7.60 4.46 17.73
C VAL A 377 -8.49 3.77 16.70
N PHE A 378 -9.22 4.55 15.92
CA PHE A 378 -10.22 4.09 14.97
C PHE A 378 -9.80 4.41 13.56
N PHE A 379 -9.83 3.42 12.67
CA PHE A 379 -9.55 3.57 11.25
C PHE A 379 -10.81 3.22 10.47
N SER A 380 -11.50 4.24 9.98
CA SER A 380 -12.65 4.07 9.08
C SER A 380 -12.15 4.17 7.66
N TYR A 381 -12.40 3.16 6.83
CA TYR A 381 -11.95 3.13 5.45
C TYR A 381 -13.11 3.04 4.45
N ASP A 382 -12.97 3.82 3.37
CA ASP A 382 -13.90 3.87 2.25
C ASP A 382 -13.14 3.56 0.95
N ILE A 383 -13.74 2.78 0.06
CA ILE A 383 -13.10 2.29 -1.16
C ILE A 383 -13.66 3.05 -2.35
N SER A 384 -12.77 3.64 -3.14
CA SER A 384 -13.10 4.39 -4.35
C SER A 384 -13.74 3.46 -5.40
N PRO A 385 -14.84 3.88 -6.04
CA PRO A 385 -15.40 3.16 -7.19
C PRO A 385 -14.55 3.31 -8.46
N MET A 386 -13.47 4.09 -8.40
CA MET A 386 -12.52 4.31 -9.48
C MET A 386 -11.19 3.62 -9.17
N LYS A 387 -10.60 3.02 -10.19
CA LYS A 387 -9.34 2.28 -10.14
C LYS A 387 -8.35 2.86 -11.12
N VAL A 388 -7.09 3.00 -10.69
CA VAL A 388 -5.99 3.48 -11.53
C VAL A 388 -5.23 2.29 -12.11
N ILE A 389 -5.11 2.20 -13.42
CA ILE A 389 -4.31 1.17 -14.09
C ILE A 389 -3.03 1.83 -14.60
N ASN A 390 -1.90 1.37 -14.08
CA ASN A 390 -0.56 1.73 -14.56
C ASN A 390 -0.11 0.66 -15.56
N ARG A 391 -0.30 0.94 -16.85
CA ARG A 391 0.07 0.00 -17.92
C ARG A 391 1.45 0.35 -18.48
N GLU A 392 2.36 -0.62 -18.51
CA GLU A 392 3.60 -0.50 -19.26
C GLU A 392 3.33 -0.67 -20.76
N GLU A 393 3.64 0.37 -21.54
CA GLU A 393 3.52 0.39 -22.99
C GLU A 393 4.85 0.82 -23.64
N PRO A 394 5.12 0.40 -24.89
CA PRO A 394 6.25 0.93 -25.64
C PRO A 394 6.03 2.40 -25.95
N ALA A 395 7.04 3.24 -25.75
CA ALA A 395 6.94 4.69 -26.00
C ALA A 395 6.64 5.02 -27.47
N LYS A 396 7.08 4.16 -28.39
CA LYS A 396 6.84 4.27 -29.83
C LYS A 396 6.43 2.92 -30.41
N SER A 397 5.48 2.96 -31.35
CA SER A 397 5.18 1.81 -32.20
C SER A 397 6.32 1.55 -33.18
N PHE A 398 6.39 0.32 -33.72
CA PHE A 398 7.37 -0.02 -34.75
C PHE A 398 7.24 0.87 -36.00
N ALA A 399 6.00 1.19 -36.39
CA ALA A 399 5.75 2.13 -37.48
C ALA A 399 6.28 3.54 -37.14
N GLY A 400 6.09 4.01 -35.90
CA GLY A 400 6.63 5.28 -35.42
C GLY A 400 8.16 5.33 -35.43
N PHE A 401 8.83 4.22 -35.09
CA PHE A 401 10.28 4.11 -35.20
C PHE A 401 10.74 4.19 -36.67
N LEU A 402 10.07 3.46 -37.58
CA LEU A 402 10.45 3.46 -39.00
C LEU A 402 10.24 4.83 -39.64
N THR A 403 9.14 5.52 -39.33
CA THR A 403 8.92 6.90 -39.80
C THR A 403 9.96 7.86 -39.22
N GLY A 404 10.32 7.70 -37.94
CA GLY A 404 11.42 8.44 -37.30
C GLY A 404 12.76 8.24 -38.02
N LEU A 405 13.14 7.00 -38.33
CA LEU A 405 14.38 6.67 -39.03
C LEU A 405 14.41 7.29 -40.45
N CYS A 406 13.31 7.21 -41.19
CA CYS A 406 13.18 7.86 -42.49
C CYS A 406 13.30 9.39 -42.39
N ALA A 407 12.73 9.99 -41.34
CA ALA A 407 12.84 11.43 -41.09
C ALA A 407 14.27 11.85 -40.73
N VAL A 408 15.00 11.06 -39.93
CA VAL A 408 16.43 11.30 -39.62
C VAL A 408 17.27 11.25 -40.90
N LEU A 409 17.10 10.22 -41.73
CA LEU A 409 17.84 10.06 -42.99
C LEU A 409 17.51 11.19 -43.99
N GLY A 410 16.23 11.46 -44.21
CA GLY A 410 15.78 12.52 -45.11
C GLY A 410 16.23 13.90 -44.64
N GLY A 411 15.96 14.24 -43.37
CA GLY A 411 16.25 15.55 -42.79
C GLY A 411 17.73 15.88 -42.77
N THR A 412 18.58 14.93 -42.36
CA THR A 412 20.04 15.13 -42.36
C THR A 412 20.59 15.31 -43.76
N LEU A 413 20.14 14.53 -44.75
CA LEU A 413 20.57 14.67 -46.14
C LEU A 413 20.13 15.99 -46.77
N THR A 414 18.90 16.46 -46.49
CA THR A 414 18.42 17.76 -46.96
C THR A 414 19.25 18.91 -46.37
N VAL A 415 19.55 18.87 -45.07
CA VAL A 415 20.39 19.88 -44.41
C VAL A 415 21.83 19.83 -44.94
N ALA A 416 22.40 18.63 -45.09
CA ALA A 416 23.74 18.45 -45.64
C ALA A 416 23.85 18.98 -47.07
N ALA A 417 22.85 18.73 -47.91
CA ALA A 417 22.82 19.26 -49.29
C ALA A 417 22.72 20.79 -49.32
N ALA A 418 21.94 21.40 -48.43
CA ALA A 418 21.86 22.85 -48.31
C ALA A 418 23.20 23.47 -47.87
N VAL A 419 23.88 22.85 -46.89
CA VAL A 419 25.19 23.27 -46.41
C VAL A 419 26.27 23.09 -47.49
N ASP A 420 26.29 21.96 -48.19
CA ASP A 420 27.23 21.72 -49.29
C ASP A 420 27.07 22.76 -50.40
N ARG A 421 25.82 23.03 -50.82
CA ARG A 421 25.54 24.07 -51.82
C ARG A 421 26.00 25.46 -51.37
N PHE A 422 25.71 25.82 -50.11
CA PHE A 422 26.12 27.11 -49.56
C PHE A 422 27.65 27.25 -49.48
N THR A 423 28.35 26.20 -49.04
CA THR A 423 29.82 26.21 -48.95
C THR A 423 30.47 26.23 -50.34
N PHE A 424 29.93 25.51 -51.32
CA PHE A 424 30.43 25.50 -52.69
C PHE A 424 30.23 26.84 -53.41
N GLU A 425 29.02 27.41 -53.38
CA GLU A 425 28.73 28.72 -53.97
C GLU A 425 29.50 29.85 -53.25
N GLY A 426 29.62 29.77 -51.92
CA GLY A 426 30.42 30.68 -51.12
C GLY A 426 31.91 30.66 -51.49
N ALA A 427 32.51 29.47 -51.57
CA ALA A 427 33.93 29.31 -51.91
C ALA A 427 34.25 29.78 -53.34
N THR A 428 33.36 29.50 -54.30
CA THR A 428 33.52 29.96 -55.69
C THR A 428 33.39 31.49 -55.80
N ARG A 429 32.45 32.10 -55.06
CA ARG A 429 32.30 33.57 -55.01
C ARG A 429 33.50 34.26 -54.35
N LEU A 430 34.01 33.72 -53.25
CA LEU A 430 35.22 34.19 -52.57
C LEU A 430 36.46 34.13 -53.48
N ARG A 431 36.66 33.01 -54.20
CA ARG A 431 37.74 32.90 -55.19
C ARG A 431 37.62 33.97 -56.28
N LYS A 432 36.41 34.26 -56.75
CA LYS A 432 36.15 35.27 -57.78
C LYS A 432 36.36 36.71 -57.29
N MET A 433 36.14 36.98 -56.00
CA MET A 433 36.48 38.29 -55.41
C MET A 433 37.99 38.44 -55.22
N ARG A 434 38.65 37.40 -54.68
CA ARG A 434 40.10 37.42 -54.46
C ARG A 434 40.93 37.47 -55.75
N SER A 435 40.37 37.02 -56.87
CA SER A 435 41.00 37.15 -58.20
C SER A 435 40.76 38.51 -58.86
N LYS A 436 39.96 39.40 -58.25
CA LYS A 436 39.77 40.79 -58.72
C LYS A 436 40.64 41.78 -57.93
N ASP A 437 41.10 41.40 -56.75
CA ASP A 437 41.98 42.20 -55.87
C ASP A 437 43.49 41.90 -56.10
N LEU A 438 43.80 40.94 -56.98
CA LEU A 438 45.14 40.64 -57.54
C LEU A 438 45.14 41.07 -59.00
#